data_AF-A0A7W0L6I8-F1
#
_entry.id   AF-A0A7W0L6I8-F1
#
_cell.length_a   1.000
_cell.length_b   1.000
_cell.length_c   1.000
_cell.angle_alpha   90.00
_cell.angle_beta   90.00
_cell.angle_gamma   90.00
#
_symmetry.space_group_name_H-M   'P 1'
#
loop_
_entity.id
_entity.type
_entity.pdbx_description
1 polymer ?
#
loop_
_entity_poly.entity_id
_entity_poly.type
_entity_poly.pdbx_seq_one_letter_code
_entity_poly.pdbx_strand_id
1 'polypeptide(L)'
;PMTITEFCSGEQARQRYWARSHVGYSRMTRAIPNDGHAAMAELERLGIVRGLITQNVDDLHRVAGSQNVIDLHGRIADVICLDCAARTPRQDLQDRLAELNPGFVERVGAAIETAPDGDAVLADVAGFRIAGCTACGGRLKPDVVFFGENVPRGRVEAAFDLVDGADLLLVAGSSLTVMSGLRFVRRARLRRDIPVVIINRGPTRGDEFATLGIDGGCSEVLRALADTAVHRTPNPGRYAHDVPESGDGGARYAHNVR
;
A
#
# COMPACT_ATOMS: atom_id res chain seq x y z
N PRO A 1 0.39 -2.25 19.02
CA PRO A 1 1.31 -2.32 17.86
C PRO A 1 2.72 -2.71 18.29
N MET A 2 3.35 -3.66 17.59
CA MET A 2 4.72 -4.10 17.86
C MET A 2 5.73 -3.00 17.49
N THR A 3 6.74 -2.78 18.33
CA THR A 3 7.88 -1.89 18.01
C THR A 3 9.10 -2.70 17.60
N ILE A 4 10.01 -2.10 16.82
CA ILE A 4 11.26 -2.78 16.45
C ILE A 4 12.13 -3.11 17.66
N THR A 5 12.17 -2.21 18.65
CA THR A 5 12.91 -2.43 19.90
C THR A 5 12.34 -3.61 20.68
N GLU A 6 11.02 -3.71 20.81
CA GLU A 6 10.38 -4.85 21.49
C GLU A 6 10.66 -6.15 20.73
N PHE A 7 10.49 -6.17 19.41
CA PHE A 7 10.77 -7.36 18.60
C PHE A 7 12.21 -7.85 18.73
N CYS A 8 13.17 -6.92 18.80
CA CYS A 8 14.59 -7.23 18.96
C CYS A 8 15.00 -7.52 20.42
N SER A 9 14.14 -7.25 21.41
CA SER A 9 14.47 -7.38 22.84
C SER A 9 14.79 -8.81 23.29
N GLY A 10 14.26 -9.82 22.60
CA GLY A 10 14.52 -11.21 22.95
C GLY A 10 13.67 -12.20 22.18
N GLU A 11 13.97 -13.49 22.36
CA GLU A 11 13.25 -14.58 21.70
C GLU A 11 11.78 -14.62 22.09
N GLN A 12 11.47 -14.40 23.37
CA GLN A 12 10.09 -14.41 23.86
C GLN A 12 9.21 -13.35 23.18
N ALA A 13 9.75 -12.16 22.89
CA ALA A 13 9.00 -11.12 22.17
C ALA A 13 8.71 -11.54 20.71
N ARG A 14 9.70 -12.14 20.03
CA ARG A 14 9.51 -12.68 18.67
C ARG A 14 8.53 -13.86 18.66
N GLN A 15 8.59 -14.73 19.66
CA GLN A 15 7.67 -15.83 19.84
C GLN A 15 6.23 -15.31 19.97
N ARG A 16 5.99 -14.32 20.85
CA ARG A 16 4.68 -13.66 20.97
C ARG A 16 4.20 -13.11 19.63
N TYR A 17 5.05 -12.35 18.93
CA TYR A 17 4.70 -11.79 17.63
C TYR A 17 4.35 -12.88 16.60
N TRP A 18 5.21 -13.87 16.43
CA TRP A 18 5.03 -14.90 15.40
C TRP A 18 3.87 -15.84 15.71
N ALA A 19 3.58 -16.13 16.98
CA ALA A 19 2.39 -16.89 17.36
C ALA A 19 1.10 -16.17 16.94
N ARG A 20 1.03 -14.86 17.22
CA ARG A 20 -0.11 -14.00 16.87
C ARG A 20 -0.25 -13.83 15.36
N SER A 21 0.86 -13.51 14.69
CA SER A 21 0.92 -13.39 13.22
C SER A 21 0.59 -14.71 12.52
N HIS A 22 0.99 -15.86 13.06
CA HIS A 22 0.69 -17.17 12.46
C HIS A 22 -0.82 -17.43 12.38
N VAL A 23 -1.57 -17.03 13.42
CA VAL A 23 -3.03 -17.15 13.44
C VAL A 23 -3.69 -16.10 12.54
N GLY A 24 -3.24 -14.85 12.61
CA GLY A 24 -3.84 -13.76 11.84
C GLY A 24 -3.54 -13.81 10.34
N TYR A 25 -2.37 -14.29 9.94
CA TYR A 25 -1.97 -14.41 8.53
C TYR A 25 -2.92 -15.32 7.74
N SER A 26 -3.32 -16.46 8.32
CA SER A 26 -4.29 -17.39 7.70
C SER A 26 -5.67 -16.78 7.42
N ARG A 27 -6.02 -15.66 8.07
CA ARG A 27 -7.27 -14.92 7.84
C ARG A 27 -7.09 -13.78 6.86
N MET A 28 -6.02 -13.01 7.01
CA MET A 28 -5.73 -11.84 6.18
C MET A 28 -5.46 -12.21 4.73
N THR A 29 -4.92 -13.40 4.43
CA THR A 29 -4.80 -13.92 3.06
C THR A 29 -6.14 -14.08 2.33
N ARG A 30 -7.28 -13.92 3.02
CA ARG A 30 -8.62 -13.94 2.44
C ARG A 30 -9.15 -12.56 2.06
N ALA A 31 -8.45 -11.48 2.41
CA ALA A 31 -8.87 -10.14 2.02
C ALA A 31 -8.84 -10.02 0.48
N ILE A 32 -9.89 -9.43 -0.08
CA ILE A 32 -10.00 -9.15 -1.51
C ILE A 32 -10.03 -7.64 -1.73
N PRO A 33 -9.50 -7.15 -2.87
CA PRO A 33 -9.56 -5.73 -3.17
C PRO A 33 -11.00 -5.24 -3.29
N ASN A 34 -11.22 -3.97 -2.94
CA ASN A 34 -12.50 -3.28 -3.09
C ASN A 34 -12.48 -2.32 -4.30
N ASP A 35 -13.60 -1.65 -4.56
CA ASP A 35 -13.77 -0.74 -5.70
C ASP A 35 -12.76 0.42 -5.74
N GLY A 36 -12.25 0.86 -4.58
CA GLY A 36 -11.20 1.88 -4.51
C GLY A 36 -9.87 1.36 -5.06
N HIS A 37 -9.50 0.12 -4.74
CA HIS A 37 -8.30 -0.50 -5.31
C HIS A 37 -8.45 -0.72 -6.82
N ALA A 38 -9.62 -1.22 -7.25
CA ALA A 38 -9.92 -1.39 -8.67
C ALA A 38 -9.90 -0.06 -9.44
N ALA A 39 -10.39 1.03 -8.83
CA ALA A 39 -10.32 2.38 -9.40
C ALA A 39 -8.90 2.87 -9.59
N MET A 40 -8.02 2.65 -8.61
CA MET A 40 -6.62 3.03 -8.77
C MET A 40 -5.93 2.25 -9.90
N ALA A 41 -6.18 0.95 -10.01
CA ALA A 41 -5.64 0.13 -11.10
C ALA A 41 -6.18 0.58 -12.48
N GLU A 42 -7.46 0.95 -12.56
CA GLU A 42 -8.07 1.46 -13.78
C GLU A 42 -7.52 2.83 -14.18
N LEU A 43 -7.39 3.77 -13.23
CA LEU A 43 -6.81 5.09 -13.46
C LEU A 43 -5.33 4.99 -13.86
N GLU A 44 -4.59 4.01 -13.34
CA GLU A 44 -3.22 3.71 -13.78
C GLU A 44 -3.20 3.22 -15.23
N ARG A 45 -4.10 2.28 -15.59
CA ARG A 45 -4.23 1.77 -16.96
C ARG A 45 -4.59 2.87 -17.96
N LEU A 46 -5.35 3.88 -17.53
CA LEU A 46 -5.69 5.06 -18.34
C LEU A 46 -4.55 6.09 -18.42
N GLY A 47 -3.44 5.88 -17.72
CA GLY A 47 -2.29 6.78 -17.69
C GLY A 47 -2.48 8.03 -16.82
N ILE A 48 -3.57 8.11 -16.05
CA ILE A 48 -3.89 9.24 -15.17
C ILE A 48 -3.11 9.13 -13.86
N VAL A 49 -3.06 7.93 -13.27
CA VAL A 49 -2.22 7.64 -12.11
C VAL A 49 -0.90 7.07 -12.61
N ARG A 50 0.20 7.79 -12.43
CA ARG A 50 1.52 7.31 -12.86
C ARG A 50 2.18 6.35 -11.87
N GLY A 51 1.75 6.35 -10.63
CA GLY A 51 2.23 5.44 -9.60
C GLY A 51 1.53 5.66 -8.27
N LEU A 52 1.68 4.69 -7.37
CA LEU A 52 0.97 4.64 -6.09
C LEU A 52 1.96 4.40 -4.96
N ILE A 53 1.88 5.22 -3.91
CA ILE A 53 2.62 5.01 -2.66
C ILE A 53 1.60 4.56 -1.61
N THR A 54 1.72 3.33 -1.13
CA THR A 54 0.82 2.81 -0.10
C THR A 54 1.53 2.71 1.26
N GLN A 55 0.80 3.07 2.32
CA GLN A 55 1.18 2.78 3.70
C GLN A 55 0.68 1.40 4.15
N ASN A 56 -0.24 0.80 3.40
CA ASN A 56 -0.76 -0.51 3.71
C ASN A 56 0.29 -1.57 3.36
N VAL A 57 0.17 -2.72 4.02
CA VAL A 57 1.11 -3.86 3.86
C VAL A 57 0.42 -5.09 3.30
N ASP A 58 -0.86 -4.97 2.90
CA ASP A 58 -1.81 -6.03 2.58
C ASP A 58 -1.73 -6.56 1.13
N ASP A 59 -0.93 -5.92 0.27
CA ASP A 59 -0.75 -6.24 -1.15
C ASP A 59 -2.01 -6.03 -2.04
N LEU A 60 -3.11 -5.47 -1.49
CA LEU A 60 -4.40 -5.41 -2.18
C LEU A 60 -4.38 -4.54 -3.45
N HIS A 61 -3.52 -3.52 -3.53
CA HIS A 61 -3.33 -2.75 -4.75
C HIS A 61 -2.77 -3.59 -5.89
N ARG A 62 -1.80 -4.47 -5.61
CA ARG A 62 -1.22 -5.36 -6.63
C ARG A 62 -2.22 -6.43 -7.05
N VAL A 63 -2.95 -6.98 -6.09
CA VAL A 63 -4.04 -7.95 -6.37
C VAL A 63 -5.13 -7.31 -7.23
N ALA A 64 -5.41 -6.01 -7.07
CA ALA A 64 -6.34 -5.27 -7.93
C ALA A 64 -5.80 -4.95 -9.34
N GLY A 65 -4.51 -5.19 -9.59
CA GLY A 65 -3.87 -4.97 -10.89
C GLY A 65 -2.98 -3.73 -10.97
N SER A 66 -2.77 -2.98 -9.89
CA SER A 66 -1.82 -1.87 -9.90
C SER A 66 -0.38 -2.36 -10.06
N GLN A 67 0.39 -1.73 -10.94
CA GLN A 67 1.74 -2.18 -11.31
C GLN A 67 2.83 -1.35 -10.66
N ASN A 68 2.75 -0.02 -10.78
CA ASN A 68 3.74 0.92 -10.22
C ASN A 68 3.41 1.28 -8.77
N VAL A 69 3.57 0.30 -7.88
CA VAL A 69 3.29 0.43 -6.43
C VAL A 69 4.58 0.48 -5.62
N ILE A 70 4.71 1.49 -4.78
CA ILE A 70 5.73 1.60 -3.74
C ILE A 70 5.09 1.25 -2.39
N ASP A 71 5.44 0.09 -1.85
CA ASP A 71 5.00 -0.41 -0.55
C ASP A 71 5.82 0.28 0.57
N LEU A 72 5.43 1.52 0.94
CA LEU A 72 6.22 2.39 1.82
C LEU A 72 6.61 1.67 3.11
N HIS A 73 5.66 0.98 3.73
CA HIS A 73 5.87 0.23 4.97
C HIS A 73 6.21 -1.24 4.74
N GLY A 74 6.58 -1.62 3.52
CA GLY A 74 6.90 -3.01 3.17
C GLY A 74 5.64 -3.84 2.97
N ARG A 75 5.80 -5.17 2.94
CA ARG A 75 4.70 -6.10 2.63
C ARG A 75 4.67 -7.23 3.62
N ILE A 76 3.47 -7.60 4.03
CA ILE A 76 3.29 -8.75 4.91
C ILE A 76 3.44 -10.09 4.19
N ALA A 77 3.39 -10.07 2.86
CA ALA A 77 3.67 -11.21 2.01
C ALA A 77 5.15 -11.62 2.01
N ASP A 78 6.04 -10.82 2.60
CA ASP A 78 7.48 -11.04 2.61
C ASP A 78 8.02 -11.17 4.05
N VAL A 79 9.11 -11.92 4.18
CA VAL A 79 9.88 -12.09 5.41
C VAL A 79 11.33 -11.73 5.12
N ILE A 80 11.98 -11.02 6.04
CA ILE A 80 13.38 -10.64 5.98
C ILE A 80 14.15 -11.23 7.17
N CYS A 81 15.35 -11.74 6.91
CA CYS A 81 16.29 -12.08 7.97
C CYS A 81 17.05 -10.84 8.46
N LEU A 82 17.03 -10.59 9.77
CA LEU A 82 17.72 -9.46 10.38
C LEU A 82 19.25 -9.63 10.45
N ASP A 83 19.76 -10.83 10.19
CA ASP A 83 21.19 -11.15 10.29
C ASP A 83 21.87 -11.22 8.91
N CYS A 84 21.21 -11.78 7.88
CA CYS A 84 21.79 -11.91 6.54
C CYS A 84 21.03 -11.18 5.42
N ALA A 85 19.93 -10.47 5.76
CA ALA A 85 19.07 -9.75 4.82
C ALA A 85 18.42 -10.62 3.72
N ALA A 86 18.50 -11.96 3.80
CA ALA A 86 17.76 -12.85 2.93
C ALA A 86 16.25 -12.61 3.05
N ARG A 87 15.57 -12.55 1.90
CA ARG A 87 14.13 -12.38 1.80
C ARG A 87 13.47 -13.65 1.25
N THR A 88 12.33 -14.02 1.84
CA THR A 88 11.52 -15.16 1.41
C THR A 88 10.04 -14.80 1.44
N PRO A 89 9.20 -15.48 0.65
CA PRO A 89 7.76 -15.42 0.81
C PRO A 89 7.34 -15.74 2.26
N ARG A 90 6.31 -15.04 2.74
CA ARG A 90 5.71 -15.29 4.05
C ARG A 90 5.05 -16.65 4.14
N GLN A 91 4.58 -17.20 3.02
CA GLN A 91 3.99 -18.53 2.93
C GLN A 91 5.00 -19.62 3.32
N ASP A 92 6.25 -19.53 2.84
CA ASP A 92 7.30 -20.49 3.20
C ASP A 92 7.54 -20.54 4.72
N LEU A 93 7.54 -19.37 5.38
CA LEU A 93 7.62 -19.33 6.84
C LEU A 93 6.33 -19.85 7.49
N GLN A 94 5.16 -19.60 6.88
CA GLN A 94 3.87 -20.04 7.43
C GLN A 94 3.82 -21.56 7.52
N ASP A 95 4.23 -22.26 6.47
CA ASP A 95 4.22 -23.72 6.40
C ASP A 95 5.18 -24.32 7.45
N ARG A 96 6.39 -23.76 7.54
CA ARG A 96 7.38 -24.17 8.55
C ARG A 96 6.90 -23.93 9.98
N LEU A 97 6.21 -22.82 10.23
CA LEU A 97 5.62 -22.55 11.54
C LEU A 97 4.47 -23.52 11.85
N ALA A 98 3.66 -23.90 10.85
CA ALA A 98 2.61 -24.90 11.04
C ALA A 98 3.18 -26.28 11.40
N GLU A 99 4.23 -26.72 10.69
CA GLU A 99 4.93 -27.98 10.97
C GLU A 99 5.55 -28.02 12.38
N LEU A 100 6.14 -26.90 12.82
CA LEU A 100 6.73 -26.78 14.16
C LEU A 100 5.68 -26.71 15.28
N ASN A 101 4.44 -26.36 14.95
CA ASN A 101 3.37 -26.06 15.90
C ASN A 101 2.06 -26.79 15.58
N PRO A 102 2.07 -28.14 15.51
CA PRO A 102 0.87 -28.90 15.18
C PRO A 102 -0.25 -28.60 16.19
N GLY A 103 -1.46 -28.38 15.67
CA GLY A 103 -2.66 -28.12 16.47
C GLY A 103 -2.70 -26.76 17.17
N PHE A 104 -1.77 -25.83 16.88
CA PHE A 104 -1.70 -24.56 17.63
C PHE A 104 -2.92 -23.68 17.38
N VAL A 105 -3.34 -23.54 16.12
CA VAL A 105 -4.50 -22.71 15.73
C VAL A 105 -5.78 -23.22 16.38
N GLU A 106 -5.96 -24.53 16.43
CA GLU A 106 -7.10 -25.20 17.06
C GLU A 106 -7.12 -24.97 18.58
N ARG A 107 -5.96 -25.01 19.24
CA ARG A 107 -5.85 -24.80 20.70
C ARG A 107 -6.20 -23.38 21.12
N VAL A 108 -5.77 -22.36 20.36
CA VAL A 108 -5.97 -20.96 20.75
C VAL A 108 -7.35 -20.40 20.38
N GLY A 109 -8.16 -21.16 19.63
CA GLY A 109 -9.54 -20.81 19.33
C GLY A 109 -9.72 -19.72 18.26
N ALA A 110 -10.88 -19.70 17.60
CA ALA A 110 -11.19 -18.84 16.47
C ALA A 110 -11.68 -17.42 16.84
N ALA A 111 -11.78 -17.06 18.12
CA ALA A 111 -12.30 -15.75 18.54
C ALA A 111 -11.14 -14.78 18.79
N ILE A 112 -10.55 -14.27 17.72
CA ILE A 112 -9.45 -13.32 17.81
C ILE A 112 -9.65 -12.17 16.82
N GLU A 113 -9.68 -10.95 17.37
CA GLU A 113 -9.58 -9.71 16.61
C GLU A 113 -8.22 -9.63 15.92
N THR A 114 -8.21 -9.33 14.63
CA THR A 114 -6.99 -9.11 13.83
C THR A 114 -6.77 -7.63 13.59
N ALA A 115 -5.58 -7.13 13.92
CA ALA A 115 -5.15 -5.78 13.60
C ALA A 115 -4.92 -5.62 12.08
N PRO A 116 -4.82 -4.37 11.56
CA PRO A 116 -4.61 -4.11 10.13
C PRO A 116 -3.33 -4.71 9.53
N ASP A 117 -2.32 -4.97 10.35
CA ASP A 117 -1.08 -5.66 9.99
C ASP A 117 -1.16 -7.19 10.20
N GLY A 118 -2.37 -7.74 10.35
CA GLY A 118 -2.60 -9.17 10.55
C GLY A 118 -2.19 -9.69 11.93
N ASP A 119 -1.86 -8.83 12.90
CA ASP A 119 -1.52 -9.23 14.26
C ASP A 119 -2.78 -9.61 15.06
N ALA A 120 -2.83 -10.83 15.59
CA ALA A 120 -3.99 -11.38 16.30
C ALA A 120 -3.82 -11.20 17.83
N VAL A 121 -4.87 -10.86 18.59
CA VAL A 121 -4.74 -10.81 20.08
C VAL A 121 -4.86 -12.21 20.69
N LEU A 122 -3.76 -12.77 21.21
CA LEU A 122 -3.73 -14.09 21.86
C LEU A 122 -3.52 -13.96 23.38
N ALA A 123 -4.34 -14.68 24.15
CA ALA A 123 -4.21 -14.75 25.61
C ALA A 123 -3.05 -15.66 26.07
N ASP A 124 -2.72 -16.69 25.29
CA ASP A 124 -1.61 -17.61 25.55
C ASP A 124 -0.85 -17.92 24.26
N VAL A 125 0.48 -17.84 24.33
CA VAL A 125 1.41 -18.19 23.25
C VAL A 125 2.44 -19.23 23.69
N ALA A 126 2.28 -19.80 24.89
CA ALA A 126 3.21 -20.75 25.48
C ALA A 126 3.41 -21.96 24.56
N GLY A 127 4.66 -22.40 24.44
CA GLY A 127 5.03 -23.53 23.62
C GLY A 127 5.07 -23.28 22.11
N PHE A 128 4.76 -22.08 21.61
CA PHE A 128 4.91 -21.76 20.19
C PHE A 128 6.40 -21.75 19.79
N ARG A 129 6.77 -22.54 18.79
CA ARG A 129 8.15 -22.66 18.29
C ARG A 129 8.33 -21.77 17.07
N ILE A 130 9.36 -20.94 17.09
CA ILE A 130 9.72 -20.09 15.94
C ILE A 130 10.75 -20.78 15.05
N ALA A 131 10.71 -20.47 13.75
CA ALA A 131 11.70 -20.94 12.79
C ALA A 131 12.80 -19.88 12.57
N GLY A 132 14.05 -20.32 12.43
CA GLY A 132 15.17 -19.47 12.01
C GLY A 132 15.25 -19.28 10.50
N CYS A 133 16.12 -18.39 10.03
CA CYS A 133 16.42 -18.23 8.61
C CYS A 133 16.97 -19.53 7.99
N THR A 134 16.51 -19.91 6.80
CA THR A 134 17.01 -21.09 6.08
C THR A 134 18.45 -20.90 5.56
N ALA A 135 18.89 -19.66 5.36
CA ALA A 135 20.23 -19.35 4.88
C ALA A 135 21.29 -19.30 6.00
N CYS A 136 20.97 -18.76 7.17
CA CYS A 136 21.96 -18.54 8.24
C CYS A 136 21.49 -18.92 9.65
N GLY A 137 20.27 -19.43 9.83
CA GLY A 137 19.68 -19.68 11.16
C GLY A 137 19.25 -18.42 11.92
N GLY A 138 19.48 -17.23 11.37
CA GLY A 138 19.21 -15.94 11.99
C GLY A 138 17.74 -15.61 12.24
N ARG A 139 17.50 -14.43 12.83
CA ARG A 139 16.20 -13.94 13.26
C ARG A 139 15.38 -13.50 12.04
N LEU A 140 14.17 -14.04 11.93
CA LEU A 140 13.21 -13.64 10.89
C LEU A 140 12.26 -12.57 11.44
N LYS A 141 11.98 -11.55 10.63
CA LYS A 141 10.96 -10.51 10.83
C LYS A 141 10.07 -10.45 9.57
N PRO A 142 8.77 -10.16 9.65
CA PRO A 142 8.04 -9.71 8.45
C PRO A 142 8.80 -8.55 7.79
N ASP A 143 8.82 -8.46 6.46
CA ASP A 143 9.40 -7.32 5.76
C ASP A 143 8.43 -6.13 5.77
N VAL A 144 7.98 -5.77 6.97
CA VAL A 144 7.13 -4.63 7.29
C VAL A 144 7.86 -3.70 8.24
N VAL A 145 7.77 -2.39 8.02
CA VAL A 145 8.38 -1.36 8.87
C VAL A 145 7.58 -1.27 10.17
N PHE A 146 8.20 -1.68 11.29
CA PHE A 146 7.58 -1.56 12.61
C PHE A 146 7.64 -0.13 13.16
N PHE A 147 6.86 0.13 14.20
CA PHE A 147 6.98 1.40 14.94
C PHE A 147 8.39 1.54 15.52
N GLY A 148 8.97 2.71 15.32
CA GLY A 148 10.36 3.02 15.68
C GLY A 148 11.40 2.56 14.64
N GLU A 149 11.00 1.83 13.60
CA GLU A 149 11.87 1.45 12.48
C GLU A 149 11.87 2.55 11.39
N ASN A 150 13.00 2.72 10.73
CA ASN A 150 13.10 3.63 9.59
C ASN A 150 12.66 2.92 8.31
N VAL A 151 11.86 3.61 7.50
CA VAL A 151 11.62 3.18 6.11
C VAL A 151 12.96 3.16 5.37
N PRO A 152 13.29 2.09 4.62
CA PRO A 152 14.53 2.01 3.86
C PRO A 152 14.75 3.23 2.97
N ARG A 153 15.96 3.79 2.99
CA ARG A 153 16.29 5.05 2.32
C ARG A 153 15.93 5.05 0.83
N GLY A 154 16.34 4.02 0.09
CA GLY A 154 16.06 3.92 -1.35
C GLY A 154 14.56 3.87 -1.66
N ARG A 155 13.73 3.34 -0.75
CA ARG A 155 12.27 3.35 -0.90
C ARG A 155 11.68 4.75 -0.72
N VAL A 156 12.20 5.50 0.25
CA VAL A 156 11.81 6.91 0.46
C VAL A 156 12.25 7.78 -0.72
N GLU A 157 13.45 7.56 -1.24
CA GLU A 157 13.98 8.26 -2.42
C GLU A 157 13.10 7.99 -3.65
N ALA A 158 12.80 6.73 -3.96
CA ALA A 158 11.90 6.38 -5.06
C ALA A 158 10.50 7.00 -4.91
N ALA A 159 9.97 7.05 -3.68
CA ALA A 159 8.69 7.70 -3.42
C ALA A 159 8.76 9.23 -3.61
N PHE A 160 9.87 9.86 -3.25
CA PHE A 160 10.07 11.29 -3.55
C PHE A 160 10.20 11.55 -5.04
N ASP A 161 10.91 10.71 -5.79
CA ASP A 161 11.04 10.86 -7.24
C ASP A 161 9.66 10.78 -7.93
N LEU A 162 8.80 9.85 -7.48
CA LEU A 162 7.44 9.73 -7.99
C LEU A 162 6.60 10.98 -7.69
N VAL A 163 6.68 11.52 -6.47
CA VAL A 163 5.96 12.74 -6.08
C VAL A 163 6.49 13.96 -6.84
N ASP A 164 7.82 14.06 -6.96
CA ASP A 164 8.49 15.20 -7.58
C ASP A 164 8.25 15.29 -9.10
N GLY A 165 7.83 14.19 -9.73
CA GLY A 165 7.42 14.12 -11.14
C GLY A 165 5.91 14.16 -11.38
N ALA A 166 5.08 14.38 -10.36
CA ALA A 166 3.63 14.42 -10.47
C ALA A 166 3.09 15.84 -10.69
N ASP A 167 2.01 15.94 -11.47
CA ASP A 167 1.26 17.20 -11.64
C ASP A 167 0.28 17.47 -10.49
N LEU A 168 -0.10 16.41 -9.75
CA LEU A 168 -1.02 16.45 -8.62
C LEU A 168 -0.72 15.28 -7.68
N LEU A 169 -0.78 15.53 -6.37
CA LEU A 169 -0.73 14.48 -5.35
C LEU A 169 -2.14 14.22 -4.79
N LEU A 170 -2.63 12.99 -4.96
CA LEU A 170 -3.87 12.53 -4.35
C LEU A 170 -3.57 11.69 -3.11
N VAL A 171 -4.07 12.12 -1.95
CA VAL A 171 -4.08 11.32 -0.72
C VAL A 171 -5.46 10.72 -0.54
N ALA A 172 -5.55 9.40 -0.38
CA ALA A 172 -6.83 8.71 -0.29
C ALA A 172 -6.84 7.77 0.93
N GLY A 173 -7.77 8.00 1.87
CA GLY A 173 -8.00 7.13 3.03
C GLY A 173 -6.86 7.11 4.06
N SER A 174 -6.21 8.25 4.32
CA SER A 174 -5.14 8.34 5.32
C SER A 174 -5.32 9.57 6.20
N SER A 175 -5.29 9.37 7.52
CA SER A 175 -5.26 10.46 8.51
C SER A 175 -3.96 11.26 8.50
N LEU A 176 -2.91 10.73 7.86
CA LEU A 176 -1.56 11.30 7.78
C LEU A 176 -0.94 11.60 9.16
N THR A 177 -1.40 10.91 10.21
CA THR A 177 -0.90 11.12 11.57
C THR A 177 0.59 10.80 11.68
N VAL A 178 1.06 9.83 10.91
CA VAL A 178 2.44 9.38 10.87
C VAL A 178 3.25 10.16 9.82
N MET A 179 4.43 10.65 10.22
CA MET A 179 5.33 11.42 9.35
C MET A 179 5.85 10.65 8.13
N SER A 180 5.71 9.32 8.09
CA SER A 180 6.05 8.49 6.92
C SER A 180 5.22 8.87 5.69
N GLY A 181 3.92 9.10 5.85
CA GLY A 181 3.05 9.55 4.76
C GLY A 181 3.07 11.08 4.60
N LEU A 182 2.95 11.83 5.71
CA LEU A 182 2.84 13.30 5.68
C LEU A 182 4.04 13.99 5.02
N ARG A 183 5.23 13.37 5.02
CA ARG A 183 6.41 13.92 4.34
C ARG A 183 6.20 14.15 2.85
N PHE A 184 5.38 13.33 2.18
CA PHE A 184 5.13 13.44 0.74
C PHE A 184 4.19 14.61 0.43
N VAL A 185 3.17 14.81 1.26
CA VAL A 185 2.30 16.00 1.21
C VAL A 185 3.10 17.28 1.41
N ARG A 186 3.96 17.32 2.43
CA ARG A 186 4.82 18.48 2.69
C ARG A 186 5.83 18.71 1.57
N ARG A 187 6.38 17.66 0.96
CA ARG A 187 7.28 17.76 -0.20
C ARG A 187 6.55 18.38 -1.39
N ALA A 188 5.40 17.81 -1.76
CA ALA A 188 4.58 18.29 -2.86
C ALA A 188 4.25 19.78 -2.70
N ARG A 189 3.65 20.16 -1.57
CA ARG A 189 3.19 21.54 -1.36
C ARG A 189 4.31 22.53 -1.09
N LEU A 190 5.23 22.24 -0.17
CA LEU A 190 6.21 23.22 0.32
C LEU A 190 7.48 23.30 -0.51
N ARG A 191 7.79 22.29 -1.33
CA ARG A 191 9.05 22.24 -2.11
C ARG A 191 8.84 22.25 -3.60
N ARG A 192 7.70 21.77 -4.10
CA ARG A 192 7.42 21.64 -5.53
C ARG A 192 6.21 22.45 -6.00
N ASP A 193 5.46 23.05 -5.07
CA ASP A 193 4.20 23.76 -5.34
C ASP A 193 3.14 22.88 -6.07
N ILE A 194 3.22 21.56 -5.90
CA ILE A 194 2.30 20.59 -6.49
C ILE A 194 0.96 20.65 -5.73
N PRO A 195 -0.19 20.76 -6.42
CA PRO A 195 -1.51 20.68 -5.80
C PRO A 195 -1.72 19.36 -5.05
N VAL A 196 -2.34 19.45 -3.88
CA VAL A 196 -2.65 18.27 -3.05
C VAL A 196 -4.16 18.15 -2.92
N VAL A 197 -4.70 16.99 -3.30
CA VAL A 197 -6.11 16.63 -3.05
C VAL A 197 -6.14 15.56 -1.96
N ILE A 198 -6.99 15.72 -0.97
CA ILE A 198 -7.16 14.76 0.12
C ILE A 198 -8.60 14.24 0.12
N ILE A 199 -8.78 12.93 -0.01
CA ILE A 199 -10.04 12.23 0.18
C ILE A 199 -9.93 11.41 1.46
N ASN A 200 -10.63 11.82 2.51
CA ASN A 200 -10.63 11.10 3.77
C ASN A 200 -11.90 11.40 4.57
N ARG A 201 -12.39 10.42 5.33
CA ARG A 201 -13.46 10.66 6.30
C ARG A 201 -12.84 11.32 7.55
N GLY A 202 -13.26 12.54 7.84
CA GLY A 202 -12.74 13.32 8.96
C GLY A 202 -11.34 13.91 8.73
N PRO A 203 -10.80 14.66 9.72
CA PRO A 203 -9.64 15.51 9.55
C PRO A 203 -8.34 14.74 9.33
N THR A 204 -7.40 15.37 8.63
CA THR A 204 -6.05 14.84 8.43
C THR A 204 -4.99 15.81 8.91
N ARG A 205 -3.80 15.31 9.26
CA ARG A 205 -2.64 16.20 9.49
C ARG A 205 -2.14 16.91 8.23
N GLY A 206 -2.69 16.57 7.06
CA GLY A 206 -2.34 17.18 5.79
C GLY A 206 -3.23 18.36 5.40
N ASP A 207 -4.31 18.64 6.13
CA ASP A 207 -5.38 19.55 5.69
C ASP A 207 -4.86 20.97 5.42
N GLU A 208 -3.90 21.47 6.22
CA GLU A 208 -3.27 22.79 6.02
C GLU A 208 -2.49 22.90 4.70
N PHE A 209 -2.12 21.77 4.09
CA PHE A 209 -1.38 21.70 2.83
C PHE A 209 -2.29 21.36 1.64
N ALA A 210 -3.56 21.02 1.88
CA ALA A 210 -4.48 20.59 0.84
C ALA A 210 -4.92 21.78 -0.03
N THR A 211 -4.88 21.59 -1.35
CA THR A 211 -5.57 22.46 -2.32
C THR A 211 -7.06 22.19 -2.31
N LEU A 212 -7.45 20.92 -2.13
CA LEU A 212 -8.85 20.50 -2.00
C LEU A 212 -8.95 19.34 -1.01
N GLY A 213 -9.84 19.46 -0.02
CA GLY A 213 -10.25 18.39 0.86
C GLY A 213 -11.64 17.88 0.47
N ILE A 214 -11.83 16.56 0.43
CA ILE A 214 -13.09 15.88 0.17
C ILE A 214 -13.37 14.99 1.38
N ASP A 215 -14.35 15.40 2.19
CA ASP A 215 -14.87 14.58 3.29
C ASP A 215 -15.82 13.52 2.72
N GLY A 216 -15.33 12.31 2.57
CA GLY A 216 -16.06 11.25 1.89
C GLY A 216 -15.38 9.89 1.95
N GLY A 217 -16.12 8.87 1.58
CA GLY A 217 -15.57 7.52 1.43
C GLY A 217 -14.61 7.45 0.25
N CYS A 218 -13.40 6.94 0.52
CA CYS A 218 -12.31 6.85 -0.45
C CYS A 218 -12.71 6.04 -1.70
N SER A 219 -13.30 4.86 -1.49
CA SER A 219 -13.69 3.97 -2.59
C SER A 219 -14.75 4.60 -3.49
N GLU A 220 -15.76 5.23 -2.91
CA GLU A 220 -16.87 5.87 -3.63
C GLU A 220 -16.37 7.02 -4.51
N VAL A 221 -15.50 7.88 -3.97
CA VAL A 221 -14.94 9.02 -4.73
C VAL A 221 -13.97 8.56 -5.81
N LEU A 222 -13.09 7.60 -5.52
CA LEU A 222 -12.14 7.06 -6.50
C LEU A 222 -12.88 6.36 -7.65
N ARG A 223 -13.95 5.62 -7.35
CA ARG A 223 -14.78 5.00 -8.38
C ARG A 223 -15.43 6.05 -9.28
N ALA A 224 -16.07 7.07 -8.71
CA ALA A 224 -16.67 8.15 -9.49
C ALA A 224 -15.64 8.89 -10.37
N LEU A 225 -14.40 9.06 -9.88
CA LEU A 225 -13.30 9.62 -10.65
C LEU A 225 -12.90 8.73 -11.84
N ALA A 226 -12.76 7.43 -11.62
CA ALA A 226 -12.45 6.46 -12.68
C ALA A 226 -13.54 6.44 -13.76
N ASP A 227 -14.81 6.37 -13.36
CA ASP A 227 -15.93 6.35 -14.29
C ASP A 227 -15.97 7.65 -15.13
N THR A 228 -15.73 8.81 -14.51
CA THR A 228 -15.65 10.09 -15.21
C THR A 228 -14.48 10.15 -16.21
N ALA A 229 -13.33 9.59 -15.84
CA ALA A 229 -12.14 9.54 -16.69
C ALA A 229 -12.37 8.68 -17.94
N VAL A 230 -13.01 7.51 -17.78
CA VAL A 230 -13.39 6.64 -18.91
C VAL A 230 -14.29 7.38 -19.89
N HIS A 231 -15.28 8.12 -19.40
CA HIS A 231 -16.20 8.88 -20.25
C HIS A 231 -15.58 10.10 -20.94
N ARG A 232 -14.43 10.60 -20.45
CA ARG A 232 -13.70 11.72 -21.04
C ARG A 232 -12.57 11.30 -21.99
N THR A 233 -12.18 10.03 -21.99
CA THR A 233 -11.16 9.53 -22.91
C THR A 233 -11.80 9.37 -24.29
N PRO A 234 -11.38 10.11 -25.34
CA PRO A 234 -11.97 9.96 -26.66
C PRO A 234 -11.77 8.53 -27.15
N ASN A 235 -12.86 7.86 -27.51
CA ASN A 235 -12.79 6.56 -28.16
C ASN A 235 -12.06 6.74 -29.52
N PRO A 236 -10.86 6.16 -29.73
CA PRO A 236 -10.12 6.33 -30.98
C PRO A 236 -10.86 5.72 -32.19
N GLY A 237 -11.93 4.95 -31.98
CA GLY A 237 -12.70 4.28 -33.03
C GLY A 237 -13.96 4.99 -33.53
N ARG A 238 -14.25 6.23 -33.13
CA ARG A 238 -15.53 6.90 -33.53
C ARG A 238 -15.43 8.04 -34.54
N TYR A 239 -14.25 8.25 -35.12
CA TYR A 239 -14.04 9.17 -36.25
C TYR A 239 -13.48 8.42 -37.46
N ALA A 240 -14.22 7.42 -37.94
CA ALA A 240 -14.06 6.92 -39.30
C ALA A 240 -15.43 7.05 -39.97
N HIS A 241 -15.44 7.74 -41.11
CA HIS A 241 -16.60 8.11 -41.93
C HIS A 241 -17.28 9.42 -41.51
N ASP A 242 -16.68 10.54 -41.91
CA ASP A 242 -17.26 11.38 -42.97
C ASP A 242 -16.23 12.42 -43.40
N VAL A 243 -15.63 12.18 -44.58
CA VAL A 243 -14.79 13.16 -45.29
C VAL A 243 -15.67 13.80 -46.35
N PRO A 244 -15.98 15.11 -46.30
CA PRO A 244 -16.38 15.85 -47.48
C PRO A 244 -15.11 16.23 -48.25
N GLU A 245 -15.08 15.89 -49.53
CA GLU A 245 -14.01 16.28 -50.44
C GLU A 245 -13.87 17.81 -50.52
N SER A 246 -12.62 18.26 -50.32
CA SER A 246 -11.96 19.45 -50.89
C SER A 246 -12.73 20.77 -51.05
N GLY A 247 -12.23 21.81 -50.38
CA GLY A 247 -12.50 23.19 -50.73
C GLY A 247 -11.71 24.17 -49.86
N ASP A 248 -10.53 24.55 -50.36
CA ASP A 248 -9.77 25.80 -50.19
C ASP A 248 -9.95 26.70 -48.94
N GLY A 249 -8.82 27.21 -48.41
CA GLY A 249 -8.81 28.44 -47.61
C GLY A 249 -8.53 28.33 -46.11
N GLY A 250 -7.25 28.38 -45.76
CA GLY A 250 -6.65 28.91 -44.53
C GLY A 250 -7.44 28.95 -43.21
N ALA A 251 -6.98 28.16 -42.23
CA ALA A 251 -7.10 28.51 -40.81
C ALA A 251 -5.95 27.90 -40.00
N ARG A 252 -5.25 28.74 -39.23
CA ARG A 252 -4.27 28.32 -38.23
C ARG A 252 -5.01 27.67 -37.07
N TYR A 253 -4.68 26.43 -36.73
CA TYR A 253 -5.01 25.86 -35.42
C TYR A 253 -3.77 25.24 -34.79
N ALA A 254 -3.26 25.93 -33.78
CA ALA A 254 -2.32 25.38 -32.82
C ALA A 254 -3.12 24.55 -31.81
N HIS A 255 -2.77 23.28 -31.65
CA HIS A 255 -3.20 22.48 -30.50
C HIS A 255 -1.97 22.11 -29.68
N ASN A 256 -1.65 22.97 -28.71
CA ASN A 256 -1.05 22.54 -27.46
C ASN A 256 -2.22 22.16 -26.53
N VAL A 257 -2.24 20.94 -26.04
CA VAL A 257 -3.16 20.54 -24.96
C VAL A 257 -2.33 19.91 -23.86
N ARG A 258 -2.41 20.55 -22.69
CA ARG A 258 -1.94 20.11 -21.37
C ARG A 258 -2.87 19.04 -20.82
#